data_AF-A0A7S0YB27-F1
#
_entry.id   AF-A0A7S0YB27-F1
#
_cell.length_a   1.000
_cell.length_b   1.000
_cell.length_c   1.000
_cell.angle_alpha   90.00
_cell.angle_beta   90.00
_cell.angle_gamma   90.00
#
_symmetry.space_group_name_H-M   'P 1'
#
loop_
_entity.id
_entity.type
_entity.pdbx_description
1 polymer ?
#
loop_
_entity_poly.entity_id
_entity_poly.type
_entity_poly.pdbx_seq_one_letter_code
_entity_poly.pdbx_strand_id
1 'polypeptide(L)'
;KIHRFWSSADLLHTIRIVKSNRTILPRNPIDMRFSIFQVASCLLSIVNLHDFCHGFVPSSTRLSSTTTTTIARPASYLLAEQLNVAFVTGNQMKVREIEMILAEMGAIDPENPEESLVNLRVVQVDLPEIQEVNTEGIAKEKALLAAQLAGGPSLIEDTSLEFHALGDMPGPYIKWFQERLQSVGLWRILTAYDDKSATAVCTLAFSPAPHADPVLFTGKVEGNIVEPVEGRGFGWDSIFVPNEESEPFSCLSIERKNELSHRGDAVRQWVKWLYVNKDELLERQKTGKQNIGHKGLDFKSNSPEQ
;
A
#
# COMPACT_ATOMS: atom_id res chain seq x y z
N LYS A 1 35.61 18.30 20.67
CA LYS A 1 36.31 17.67 21.80
C LYS A 1 35.27 17.01 22.71
N ILE A 2 35.30 15.67 22.77
CA ILE A 2 34.93 14.79 23.92
C ILE A 2 33.42 14.72 24.25
N HIS A 3 32.65 13.68 23.86
CA HIS A 3 32.50 12.31 24.42
C HIS A 3 32.13 12.21 25.91
N ARG A 4 30.94 11.66 26.22
CA ARG A 4 30.66 10.53 27.17
C ARG A 4 29.13 10.36 27.34
N PHE A 5 28.54 9.28 26.84
CA PHE A 5 28.24 8.00 27.50
C PHE A 5 27.27 8.11 28.68
N TRP A 6 26.01 7.69 28.46
CA TRP A 6 25.05 7.36 29.52
C TRP A 6 25.41 6.01 30.14
N SER A 7 25.37 5.93 31.46
CA SER A 7 25.66 4.70 32.22
C SER A 7 24.38 3.92 32.52
N SER A 8 24.50 2.60 32.62
CA SER A 8 23.42 1.62 32.86
C SER A 8 22.72 1.73 34.23
N ALA A 9 22.95 2.79 35.00
CA ALA A 9 22.36 3.01 36.33
C ALA A 9 21.05 3.82 36.28
N ASP A 10 20.80 4.61 35.23
CA ASP A 10 19.62 5.50 35.17
C ASP A 10 18.33 4.77 34.74
N LEU A 11 18.44 3.59 34.14
CA LEU A 11 17.27 2.79 33.71
C LEU A 11 16.63 1.96 34.83
N LEU A 12 17.32 1.76 35.96
CA LEU A 12 16.87 0.87 37.05
C LEU A 12 15.97 1.56 38.10
N HIS A 13 15.81 2.88 38.05
CA HIS A 13 14.94 3.60 38.99
C HIS A 13 13.46 3.62 38.54
N THR A 14 13.20 3.59 37.23
CA THR A 14 11.83 3.65 36.68
C THR A 14 11.06 2.33 36.85
N ILE A 15 11.75 1.21 37.00
CA ILE A 15 11.11 -0.12 37.09
C ILE A 15 10.66 -0.48 38.53
N ARG A 16 11.04 0.31 39.54
CA ARG A 16 10.71 0.02 40.96
C ARG A 16 9.38 0.61 41.47
N ILE A 17 8.65 1.39 40.67
CA ILE A 17 7.44 2.12 41.14
C ILE A 17 6.10 1.40 40.82
N VAL A 18 6.10 0.27 40.13
CA VAL A 18 4.84 -0.43 39.75
C VAL A 18 4.50 -1.64 40.64
N LYS A 19 5.28 -1.94 41.70
CA LYS A 19 5.00 -3.04 42.65
C LYS A 19 4.66 -2.54 44.05
N SER A 20 3.60 -1.74 44.19
CA SER A 20 2.94 -1.50 45.49
C SER A 20 1.71 -0.61 45.31
N ASN A 21 0.55 -1.17 44.96
CA ASN A 21 -0.66 -0.99 45.76
C ASN A 21 -1.85 -1.79 45.22
N ARG A 22 -2.56 -2.38 46.18
CA ARG A 22 -3.68 -3.30 46.03
C ARG A 22 -5.01 -2.55 45.81
N THR A 23 -5.80 -3.09 44.87
CA THR A 23 -7.27 -3.28 44.86
C THR A 23 -8.23 -2.14 45.22
N ILE A 24 -9.09 -1.78 44.26
CA ILE A 24 -10.56 -1.81 44.40
C ILE A 24 -11.15 -2.37 43.08
N LEU A 25 -11.89 -3.49 43.16
CA LEU A 25 -12.69 -4.06 42.07
C LEU A 25 -14.18 -3.73 42.30
N PRO A 26 -15.02 -3.76 41.25
CA PRO A 26 -16.26 -4.51 41.36
C PRO A 26 -16.47 -5.56 40.25
N ARG A 27 -16.71 -6.79 40.74
CA ARG A 27 -17.73 -7.78 40.37
C ARG A 27 -17.91 -8.24 38.89
N ASN A 28 -17.11 -9.25 38.54
CA ASN A 28 -17.52 -10.62 38.14
C ASN A 28 -18.26 -10.87 36.78
N PRO A 29 -18.22 -12.11 36.24
CA PRO A 29 -17.26 -12.50 35.19
C PRO A 29 -17.92 -13.29 34.01
N ILE A 30 -17.20 -13.51 32.90
CA ILE A 30 -17.18 -14.78 32.14
C ILE A 30 -16.01 -14.74 31.14
N ASP A 31 -15.09 -15.68 31.36
CA ASP A 31 -14.11 -16.31 30.47
C ASP A 31 -13.15 -15.47 29.60
N MET A 32 -11.98 -15.19 30.18
CA MET A 32 -10.71 -15.23 29.46
C MET A 32 -9.76 -16.15 30.22
N ARG A 33 -9.75 -17.44 29.85
CA ARG A 33 -8.77 -18.41 30.36
C ARG A 33 -7.47 -18.28 29.55
N PHE A 34 -6.41 -17.92 30.28
CA PHE A 34 -5.07 -18.51 30.33
C PHE A 34 -4.38 -18.98 29.03
N SER A 35 -3.07 -18.83 28.81
CA SER A 35 -1.95 -18.24 29.56
C SER A 35 -0.67 -18.70 28.85
N ILE A 36 0.26 -17.76 28.63
CA ILE A 36 1.70 -17.84 28.96
C ILE A 36 2.36 -19.21 28.82
N PHE A 37 3.31 -19.32 27.88
CA PHE A 37 4.62 -19.95 28.11
C PHE A 37 5.65 -19.47 27.06
N GLN A 38 6.61 -18.65 27.53
CA GLN A 38 8.06 -18.56 27.19
C GLN A 38 8.46 -18.72 25.71
N VAL A 39 9.07 -17.75 25.01
CA VAL A 39 10.21 -16.87 25.35
C VAL A 39 11.37 -17.62 26.03
N ALA A 40 12.03 -18.51 25.28
CA ALA A 40 13.41 -18.96 25.51
C ALA A 40 13.91 -19.82 24.33
N SER A 41 14.40 -19.21 23.24
CA SER A 41 15.42 -19.83 22.36
C SER A 41 15.94 -18.80 21.34
N CYS A 42 16.81 -17.91 21.82
CA CYS A 42 17.71 -17.13 20.97
C CYS A 42 18.97 -16.92 21.80
N LEU A 43 19.89 -17.88 21.71
CA LEU A 43 21.35 -17.79 21.93
C LEU A 43 21.91 -19.22 22.03
N LEU A 44 22.98 -19.49 21.28
CA LEU A 44 23.67 -20.79 21.03
C LEU A 44 23.03 -21.55 19.85
N SER A 45 23.58 -21.48 18.63
CA SER A 45 24.72 -22.34 18.26
C SER A 45 25.41 -21.85 16.98
N ILE A 46 26.59 -21.24 17.13
CA ILE A 46 27.67 -21.26 16.13
C ILE A 46 28.92 -21.66 16.92
N VAL A 47 29.44 -22.87 16.72
CA VAL A 47 30.87 -23.24 16.58
C VAL A 47 30.95 -24.74 16.24
N ASN A 48 31.51 -25.01 15.06
CA ASN A 48 32.26 -26.18 14.55
C ASN A 48 32.37 -27.46 15.39
N LEU A 49 32.23 -28.62 14.72
CA LEU A 49 33.23 -29.68 14.78
C LEU A 49 33.30 -30.49 13.48
N HIS A 50 34.53 -30.73 13.05
CA HIS A 50 35.01 -31.48 11.89
C HIS A 50 35.23 -32.95 12.30
N ASP A 51 35.20 -33.86 11.32
CA ASP A 51 35.65 -35.27 11.33
C ASP A 51 34.99 -36.32 12.23
N PHE A 52 34.31 -37.30 11.62
CA PHE A 52 34.80 -38.70 11.65
C PHE A 52 34.09 -39.58 10.60
N CYS A 53 34.89 -40.14 9.70
CA CYS A 53 34.54 -41.22 8.77
C CYS A 53 34.56 -42.58 9.48
N HIS A 54 33.57 -43.43 9.22
CA HIS A 54 33.59 -44.91 9.12
C HIS A 54 32.12 -45.31 8.84
N GLY A 55 31.71 -45.98 7.77
CA GLY A 55 32.30 -47.13 7.10
C GLY A 55 31.36 -48.33 7.32
N PHE A 56 30.32 -48.50 6.49
CA PHE A 56 29.62 -49.79 6.37
C PHE A 56 28.85 -49.89 5.05
N VAL A 57 29.08 -51.01 4.35
CA VAL A 57 28.50 -51.44 3.06
C VAL A 57 27.56 -52.63 3.37
N PRO A 58 26.42 -52.78 2.67
CA PRO A 58 26.32 -53.95 1.78
C PRO A 58 25.63 -53.69 0.42
N SER A 59 26.34 -54.17 -0.59
CA SER A 59 25.96 -54.77 -1.88
C SER A 59 24.49 -54.97 -2.32
N SER A 60 24.25 -54.52 -3.55
CA SER A 60 23.73 -55.28 -4.71
C SER A 60 22.23 -55.56 -4.84
N THR A 61 21.59 -54.82 -5.75
CA THR A 61 20.82 -55.42 -6.87
C THR A 61 20.80 -54.50 -8.09
N ARG A 62 21.14 -55.07 -9.25
CA ARG A 62 21.07 -54.48 -10.60
C ARG A 62 19.62 -54.18 -10.98
N LEU A 63 19.40 -53.02 -11.58
CA LEU A 63 18.42 -52.84 -12.65
C LEU A 63 18.96 -51.84 -13.67
N SER A 64 18.74 -52.22 -14.92
CA SER A 64 19.27 -51.63 -16.13
C SER A 64 18.49 -50.40 -16.59
N SER A 65 19.17 -49.67 -17.47
CA SER A 65 18.64 -48.92 -18.62
C SER A 65 18.36 -47.44 -18.44
N THR A 66 18.84 -46.73 -19.46
CA THR A 66 18.62 -45.32 -19.84
C THR A 66 19.19 -44.26 -18.91
N THR A 67 20.46 -43.93 -19.17
CA THR A 67 21.00 -42.58 -19.00
C THR A 67 20.15 -41.59 -19.81
N THR A 68 19.07 -41.11 -19.21
CA THR A 68 18.54 -39.80 -19.54
C THR A 68 19.38 -38.82 -18.74
N THR A 69 20.35 -38.19 -19.39
CA THR A 69 21.04 -37.03 -18.86
C THR A 69 19.98 -35.96 -18.61
N THR A 70 19.41 -35.94 -17.40
CA THR A 70 18.69 -34.79 -16.90
C THR A 70 19.74 -33.69 -16.75
N ILE A 71 19.88 -32.88 -17.80
CA ILE A 71 20.52 -31.59 -17.68
C ILE A 71 19.67 -30.84 -16.67
N ALA A 72 20.11 -30.83 -15.41
CA ALA A 72 19.61 -29.90 -14.42
C ALA A 72 19.90 -28.52 -14.99
N ARG A 73 18.86 -27.89 -15.55
CA ARG A 73 18.91 -26.48 -15.93
C ARG A 73 19.25 -25.73 -14.64
N PRO A 74 20.32 -24.92 -14.62
CA PRO A 74 20.56 -24.09 -13.46
C PRO A 74 19.34 -23.18 -13.29
N ALA A 75 18.85 -23.05 -12.05
CA ALA A 75 17.82 -22.11 -11.65
C ALA A 75 18.38 -20.68 -11.74
N SER A 76 18.66 -20.23 -12.96
CA SER A 76 19.19 -18.92 -13.27
C SER A 76 18.17 -18.17 -14.11
N TYR A 77 17.48 -17.24 -13.46
CA TYR A 77 16.95 -16.02 -14.10
C TYR A 77 16.11 -16.24 -15.36
N LEU A 78 14.93 -16.82 -15.22
CA LEU A 78 13.78 -16.28 -15.94
C LEU A 78 13.06 -15.37 -14.94
N LEU A 79 13.69 -14.25 -14.58
CA LEU A 79 12.98 -13.16 -13.93
C LEU A 79 11.96 -12.70 -14.97
N ALA A 80 10.68 -12.95 -14.74
CA ALA A 80 9.64 -12.27 -15.49
C ALA A 80 9.99 -10.77 -15.49
N GLU A 81 9.96 -10.13 -16.66
CA GLU A 81 10.32 -8.72 -16.85
C GLU A 81 9.23 -7.80 -16.29
N GLN A 82 8.87 -8.04 -15.04
CA GLN A 82 7.79 -7.36 -14.35
C GLN A 82 8.37 -6.33 -13.41
N LEU A 83 7.69 -5.19 -13.39
CA LEU A 83 7.96 -4.16 -12.41
C LEU A 83 7.41 -4.62 -11.07
N ASN A 84 8.30 -4.93 -10.13
CA ASN A 84 7.90 -5.19 -8.76
C ASN A 84 7.60 -3.86 -8.07
N VAL A 85 6.35 -3.64 -7.68
CA VAL A 85 5.89 -2.41 -7.04
C VAL A 85 5.18 -2.76 -5.75
N ALA A 86 5.63 -2.19 -4.63
CA ALA A 86 4.94 -2.34 -3.37
C ALA A 86 3.75 -1.37 -3.30
N PHE A 87 2.52 -1.86 -3.20
CA PHE A 87 1.36 -1.01 -2.91
C PHE A 87 1.14 -0.93 -1.41
N VAL A 88 1.48 0.20 -0.80
CA VAL A 88 1.44 0.37 0.66
C VAL A 88 0.12 0.98 1.09
N THR A 89 -0.79 0.15 1.60
CA THR A 89 -2.12 0.57 2.05
C THR A 89 -2.72 -0.40 3.06
N GLY A 90 -3.44 0.11 4.06
CA GLY A 90 -4.29 -0.70 4.94
C GLY A 90 -5.68 -1.01 4.37
N ASN A 91 -6.07 -0.41 3.25
CA ASN A 91 -7.44 -0.46 2.73
C ASN A 91 -7.59 -1.50 1.61
N GLN A 92 -8.28 -2.61 1.91
CA GLN A 92 -8.51 -3.71 0.95
C GLN A 92 -9.43 -3.32 -0.22
N MET A 93 -10.33 -2.36 -0.03
CA MET A 93 -11.20 -1.88 -1.12
C MET A 93 -10.40 -1.09 -2.15
N LYS A 94 -9.41 -0.29 -1.71
CA LYS A 94 -8.46 0.39 -2.60
C LYS A 94 -7.67 -0.63 -3.43
N VAL A 95 -7.19 -1.70 -2.79
CA VAL A 95 -6.46 -2.79 -3.48
C VAL A 95 -7.33 -3.38 -4.59
N ARG A 96 -8.56 -3.79 -4.25
CA ARG A 96 -9.46 -4.41 -5.23
C ARG A 96 -9.76 -3.52 -6.42
N GLU A 97 -10.04 -2.23 -6.20
CA GLU A 97 -10.30 -1.31 -7.31
C GLU A 97 -9.07 -1.11 -8.19
N ILE A 98 -7.89 -0.89 -7.60
CA ILE A 98 -6.64 -0.69 -8.37
C ILE A 98 -6.29 -1.94 -9.17
N GLU A 99 -6.37 -3.14 -8.59
CA GLU A 99 -6.11 -4.39 -9.32
C GLU A 99 -7.04 -4.56 -10.53
N MET A 100 -8.32 -4.24 -10.38
CA MET A 100 -9.28 -4.29 -11.48
C MET A 100 -8.95 -3.29 -12.59
N ILE A 101 -8.59 -2.04 -12.24
CA ILE A 101 -8.21 -1.03 -13.24
C ILE A 101 -6.90 -1.42 -13.94
N LEU A 102 -5.94 -2.00 -13.22
CA LEU A 102 -4.69 -2.50 -13.80
C LEU A 102 -4.94 -3.66 -14.76
N ALA A 103 -5.88 -4.55 -14.44
CA ALA A 103 -6.29 -5.62 -15.32
C ALA A 103 -6.97 -5.10 -16.58
N GLU A 104 -7.91 -4.16 -16.44
CA GLU A 104 -8.59 -3.49 -17.56
C GLU A 104 -7.59 -2.82 -18.52
N MET A 105 -6.54 -2.19 -17.97
CA MET A 105 -5.51 -1.50 -18.73
C MET A 105 -4.40 -2.41 -19.27
N GLY A 106 -4.47 -3.73 -19.02
CA GLY A 106 -3.47 -4.71 -19.45
C GLY A 106 -2.13 -4.62 -18.71
N ALA A 107 -2.08 -3.92 -17.58
CA ALA A 107 -0.88 -3.82 -16.75
C ALA A 107 -0.72 -5.05 -15.83
N ILE A 108 -1.82 -5.71 -15.50
CA ILE A 108 -1.87 -7.01 -14.82
C ILE A 108 -2.71 -7.96 -15.67
N ASP A 109 -2.27 -9.19 -15.83
CA ASP A 109 -3.08 -10.28 -16.38
C ASP A 109 -3.33 -11.28 -15.23
N PRO A 110 -4.55 -11.34 -14.67
CA PRO A 110 -4.89 -12.28 -13.61
C PRO A 110 -4.84 -13.76 -14.05
N GLU A 111 -5.04 -14.03 -15.34
CA GLU A 111 -5.04 -15.39 -15.90
C GLU A 111 -3.62 -15.86 -16.22
N ASN A 112 -2.74 -14.94 -16.63
CA ASN A 112 -1.33 -15.19 -16.92
C ASN A 112 -0.42 -14.25 -16.11
N PRO A 113 -0.28 -14.44 -14.78
CA PRO A 113 0.42 -13.50 -13.91
C PRO A 113 1.84 -13.16 -14.38
N GLU A 114 2.56 -14.08 -15.01
CA GLU A 114 3.91 -13.91 -15.56
C GLU A 114 4.00 -12.98 -16.79
N GLU A 115 2.88 -12.73 -17.47
CA GLU A 115 2.79 -11.80 -18.61
C GLU A 115 2.46 -10.36 -18.16
N SER A 116 2.09 -10.18 -16.88
CA SER A 116 1.79 -8.87 -16.31
C SER A 116 2.98 -7.89 -16.43
N LEU A 117 2.71 -6.62 -16.73
CA LEU A 117 3.72 -5.57 -16.67
C LEU A 117 4.15 -5.28 -15.22
N VAL A 118 3.19 -5.33 -14.30
CA VAL A 118 3.40 -4.97 -12.89
C VAL A 118 3.11 -6.17 -12.01
N ASN A 119 4.05 -6.49 -11.13
CA ASN A 119 3.81 -7.35 -9.97
C ASN A 119 3.52 -6.47 -8.76
N LEU A 120 2.23 -6.31 -8.43
CA LEU A 120 1.76 -5.44 -7.34
C LEU A 120 1.80 -6.19 -6.00
N ARG A 121 2.80 -5.89 -5.16
CA ARG A 121 2.93 -6.48 -3.82
C ARG A 121 2.22 -5.61 -2.78
N VAL A 122 1.09 -6.06 -2.26
CA VAL A 122 0.36 -5.32 -1.22
C VAL A 122 1.10 -5.38 0.12
N VAL A 123 1.40 -4.22 0.71
CA VAL A 123 1.99 -4.06 2.04
C VAL A 123 0.96 -3.41 2.95
N GLN A 124 0.37 -4.20 3.84
CA GLN A 124 -0.74 -3.77 4.71
C GLN A 124 -0.25 -2.96 5.91
N VAL A 125 -0.03 -1.67 5.69
CA VAL A 125 0.39 -0.71 6.72
C VAL A 125 -0.41 0.58 6.56
N ASP A 126 -0.91 1.11 7.66
CA ASP A 126 -1.44 2.48 7.72
C ASP A 126 -0.27 3.42 8.03
N LEU A 127 0.06 4.30 7.07
CA LEU A 127 1.17 5.23 7.20
C LEU A 127 0.69 6.54 7.85
N PRO A 128 1.55 7.23 8.61
CA PRO A 128 1.21 8.54 9.13
C PRO A 128 0.97 9.52 7.97
N GLU A 129 -0.08 10.31 8.11
CA GLU A 129 -0.48 11.35 7.15
C GLU A 129 -0.19 12.72 7.77
N ILE A 130 0.50 13.60 7.03
CA ILE A 130 0.67 14.98 7.45
C ILE A 130 -0.66 15.74 7.30
N GLN A 131 -0.78 16.87 8.00
CA GLN A 131 -1.89 17.79 7.75
C GLN A 131 -1.53 18.69 6.59
N GLU A 132 -2.34 18.66 5.54
CA GLU A 132 -2.23 19.54 4.37
C GLU A 132 -3.62 19.67 3.74
N VAL A 133 -3.86 20.72 2.94
CA VAL A 133 -5.18 20.97 2.35
C VAL A 133 -5.39 20.19 1.05
N ASN A 134 -4.32 19.75 0.38
CA ASN A 134 -4.38 18.99 -0.86
C ASN A 134 -3.82 17.57 -0.70
N THR A 135 -4.35 16.62 -1.47
CA THR A 135 -3.91 15.22 -1.49
C THR A 135 -2.49 15.04 -2.01
N GLU A 136 -1.99 15.96 -2.85
CA GLU A 136 -0.66 15.86 -3.46
C GLU A 136 0.48 15.96 -2.43
N GLY A 137 0.40 16.93 -1.51
CA GLY A 137 1.37 17.09 -0.43
C GLY A 137 1.38 15.90 0.52
N ILE A 138 0.21 15.39 0.88
CA ILE A 138 0.07 14.22 1.76
C ILE A 138 0.62 12.97 1.06
N ALA A 139 0.20 12.75 -0.20
CA ALA A 139 0.66 11.61 -0.99
C ALA A 139 2.18 11.64 -1.18
N LYS A 140 2.77 12.80 -1.44
CA LYS A 140 4.22 12.96 -1.58
C LYS A 140 4.98 12.50 -0.34
N GLU A 141 4.63 13.02 0.84
CA GLU A 141 5.30 12.65 2.09
C GLU A 141 5.07 11.18 2.44
N LYS A 142 3.84 10.69 2.24
CA LYS A 142 3.48 9.28 2.44
C LYS A 142 4.29 8.35 1.55
N ALA A 143 4.54 8.74 0.30
CA ALA A 143 5.31 7.96 -0.66
C ALA A 143 6.79 7.83 -0.27
N LEU A 144 7.39 8.88 0.28
CA LEU A 144 8.78 8.82 0.76
C LEU A 144 8.95 7.78 1.89
N LEU A 145 8.01 7.73 2.82
CA LEU A 145 7.98 6.72 3.89
C LEU A 145 7.69 5.32 3.35
N ALA A 146 6.74 5.21 2.42
CA ALA A 146 6.38 3.96 1.77
C ALA A 146 7.55 3.33 1.03
N ALA A 147 8.33 4.12 0.28
CA ALA A 147 9.49 3.65 -0.47
C ALA A 147 10.59 3.12 0.45
N GLN A 148 10.82 3.79 1.58
CA GLN A 148 11.77 3.34 2.60
C GLN A 148 11.33 2.00 3.22
N LEU A 149 10.06 1.87 3.58
CA LEU A 149 9.50 0.62 4.13
C LEU A 149 9.49 -0.52 3.11
N ALA A 150 9.21 -0.21 1.84
CA ALA A 150 9.20 -1.17 0.76
C ALA A 150 10.60 -1.65 0.37
N GLY A 151 11.64 -0.83 0.61
CA GLY A 151 13.01 -1.08 0.20
C GLY A 151 13.22 -0.99 -1.33
N GLY A 152 12.34 -0.29 -2.04
CA GLY A 152 12.27 -0.32 -3.50
C GLY A 152 11.11 0.52 -4.05
N PRO A 153 10.72 0.27 -5.31
CA PRO A 153 9.57 0.93 -5.92
C PRO A 153 8.31 0.75 -5.10
N SER A 154 7.58 1.84 -4.88
CA SER A 154 6.35 1.84 -4.08
C SER A 154 5.29 2.74 -4.68
N LEU A 155 4.04 2.34 -4.51
CA LEU A 155 2.85 3.09 -4.82
C LEU A 155 2.07 3.33 -3.53
N ILE A 156 1.58 4.56 -3.36
CA ILE A 156 0.56 4.88 -2.37
C ILE A 156 -0.59 5.63 -3.04
N GLU A 157 -1.68 5.79 -2.29
CA GLU A 157 -2.83 6.56 -2.69
C GLU A 157 -3.35 7.41 -1.53
N ASP A 158 -3.71 8.66 -1.82
CA ASP A 158 -4.48 9.53 -0.94
C ASP A 158 -5.77 10.01 -1.61
N THR A 159 -6.82 10.23 -0.83
CA THR A 159 -8.17 10.51 -1.33
C THR A 159 -8.82 11.64 -0.54
N SER A 160 -9.35 12.64 -1.22
CA SER A 160 -10.18 13.69 -0.63
C SER A 160 -11.63 13.62 -1.14
N LEU A 161 -12.53 14.14 -0.31
CA LEU A 161 -13.89 14.50 -0.72
C LEU A 161 -14.12 15.96 -0.33
N GLU A 162 -14.25 16.80 -1.33
CA GLU A 162 -14.19 18.26 -1.22
C GLU A 162 -15.59 18.83 -1.39
N PHE A 163 -16.21 19.32 -0.31
CA PHE A 163 -17.53 19.97 -0.40
C PHE A 163 -17.34 21.46 -0.70
N HIS A 164 -17.79 21.91 -1.87
CA HIS A 164 -17.53 23.30 -2.31
C HIS A 164 -18.19 24.33 -1.39
N ALA A 165 -19.38 24.03 -0.86
CA ALA A 165 -20.06 24.85 0.13
C ALA A 165 -19.27 25.07 1.44
N LEU A 166 -18.29 24.21 1.74
CA LEU A 166 -17.45 24.30 2.95
C LEU A 166 -16.02 24.75 2.64
N GLY A 167 -15.76 25.32 1.46
CA GLY A 167 -14.40 25.64 1.03
C GLY A 167 -13.54 24.39 0.90
N ASP A 168 -14.09 23.35 0.27
CA ASP A 168 -13.44 22.07 -0.05
C ASP A 168 -13.12 21.17 1.15
N MET A 169 -13.59 21.53 2.35
CA MET A 169 -13.57 20.64 3.51
C MET A 169 -14.69 19.59 3.42
N PRO A 170 -14.54 18.38 3.99
CA PRO A 170 -13.41 17.91 4.80
C PRO A 170 -12.15 17.60 4.00
N GLY A 171 -12.22 17.55 2.67
CA GLY A 171 -11.08 17.34 1.80
C GLY A 171 -10.32 16.05 2.16
N PRO A 172 -8.98 16.09 2.33
CA PRO A 172 -8.20 14.91 2.67
C PRO A 172 -8.51 14.35 4.07
N TYR A 173 -9.18 15.11 4.94
CA TYR A 173 -9.58 14.65 6.27
C TYR A 173 -10.83 13.76 6.26
N ILE A 174 -11.36 13.41 5.08
CA ILE A 174 -12.61 12.67 4.91
C ILE A 174 -12.63 11.34 5.67
N LYS A 175 -11.50 10.62 5.81
CA LYS A 175 -11.40 9.38 6.61
C LYS A 175 -11.94 9.60 8.04
N TRP A 176 -11.46 10.64 8.70
CA TRP A 176 -11.83 10.96 10.08
C TRP A 176 -13.30 11.41 10.21
N PHE A 177 -13.78 12.17 9.23
CA PHE A 177 -15.20 12.56 9.20
C PHE A 177 -16.11 11.35 8.95
N GLN A 178 -15.77 10.49 8.00
CA GLN A 178 -16.51 9.26 7.70
C GLN A 178 -16.59 8.34 8.92
N GLU A 179 -15.48 8.15 9.66
CA GLU A 179 -15.45 7.30 10.86
C GLU A 179 -16.38 7.79 11.97
N ARG A 180 -16.54 9.12 12.11
CA ARG A 180 -17.32 9.71 13.22
C ARG A 180 -18.76 9.99 12.85
N LEU A 181 -18.99 10.47 11.64
CA LEU A 181 -20.29 10.95 11.19
C LEU A 181 -21.05 9.92 10.38
N GLN A 182 -20.32 8.95 9.79
CA GLN A 182 -20.85 8.05 8.76
C GLN A 182 -21.44 8.85 7.59
N SER A 183 -21.98 8.15 6.58
CA SER A 183 -22.53 8.81 5.39
C SER A 183 -23.69 9.74 5.73
N VAL A 184 -24.55 9.35 6.69
CA VAL A 184 -25.69 10.19 7.13
C VAL A 184 -25.23 11.50 7.76
N GLY A 185 -24.18 11.48 8.58
CA GLY A 185 -23.69 12.70 9.21
C GLY A 185 -22.94 13.59 8.23
N LEU A 186 -22.19 13.02 7.29
CA LEU A 186 -21.54 13.77 6.21
C LEU A 186 -22.56 14.53 5.35
N TRP A 187 -23.60 13.85 4.89
CA TRP A 187 -24.71 14.49 4.18
C TRP A 187 -25.38 15.58 5.04
N ARG A 188 -25.62 15.31 6.33
CA ARG A 188 -26.25 16.27 7.24
C ARG A 188 -25.48 17.59 7.36
N ILE A 189 -24.15 17.60 7.32
CA ILE A 189 -23.35 18.83 7.38
C ILE A 189 -23.77 19.80 6.26
N LEU A 190 -24.12 19.29 5.08
CA LEU A 190 -24.46 20.10 3.92
C LEU A 190 -25.94 20.51 3.85
N THR A 191 -26.82 19.98 4.71
CA THR A 191 -28.26 20.27 4.65
C THR A 191 -28.63 21.74 4.82
N ALA A 192 -27.79 22.53 5.50
CA ALA A 192 -28.00 23.97 5.72
C ALA A 192 -27.52 24.87 4.58
N TYR A 193 -26.82 24.30 3.58
CA TYR A 193 -26.31 25.02 2.42
C TYR A 193 -27.25 24.82 1.25
N ASP A 194 -27.26 25.71 0.26
CA ASP A 194 -27.98 25.45 -1.00
C ASP A 194 -27.10 24.62 -1.94
N ASP A 195 -25.81 24.96 -2.02
CA ASP A 195 -24.83 24.24 -2.80
C ASP A 195 -24.58 22.83 -2.23
N LYS A 196 -24.63 21.83 -3.10
CA LYS A 196 -24.37 20.40 -2.82
C LYS A 196 -23.23 19.86 -3.66
N SER A 197 -22.63 20.71 -4.49
CA SER A 197 -21.56 20.29 -5.38
C SER A 197 -20.33 19.87 -4.56
N ALA A 198 -19.67 18.83 -5.04
CA ALA A 198 -18.47 18.29 -4.43
C ALA A 198 -17.55 17.69 -5.49
N THR A 199 -16.27 17.63 -5.16
CA THR A 199 -15.26 16.96 -5.97
C THR A 199 -14.64 15.83 -5.16
N ALA A 200 -14.57 14.63 -5.73
CA ALA A 200 -13.70 13.58 -5.20
C ALA A 200 -12.36 13.62 -5.93
N VAL A 201 -11.27 13.59 -5.18
CA VAL A 201 -9.90 13.63 -5.72
C VAL A 201 -9.13 12.42 -5.22
N CYS A 202 -8.36 11.79 -6.12
CA CYS A 202 -7.40 10.75 -5.78
C CYS A 202 -6.04 11.20 -6.26
N THR A 203 -5.02 11.15 -5.41
CA THR A 203 -3.63 11.27 -5.82
C THR A 203 -2.91 9.96 -5.57
N LEU A 204 -2.42 9.34 -6.64
CA LEU A 204 -1.41 8.29 -6.57
C LEU A 204 -0.03 8.92 -6.55
N ALA A 205 0.85 8.36 -5.74
CA ALA A 205 2.25 8.73 -5.72
C ALA A 205 3.12 7.48 -5.89
N PHE A 206 3.88 7.45 -6.99
CA PHE A 206 4.81 6.39 -7.31
C PHE A 206 6.24 6.83 -7.05
N SER A 207 6.93 6.12 -6.17
CA SER A 207 8.37 6.29 -5.96
C SER A 207 9.12 5.15 -6.63
N PRO A 208 10.10 5.42 -7.52
CA PRO A 208 10.87 4.36 -8.19
C PRO A 208 11.94 3.73 -7.29
N ALA A 209 12.34 4.38 -6.20
CA ALA A 209 13.38 3.90 -5.28
C ALA A 209 13.25 4.60 -3.91
N PRO A 210 13.87 4.06 -2.84
CA PRO A 210 14.03 4.78 -1.59
C PRO A 210 14.69 6.15 -1.83
N HIS A 211 14.19 7.20 -1.18
CA HIS A 211 14.67 8.59 -1.31
C HIS A 211 14.47 9.25 -2.68
N ALA A 212 13.76 8.60 -3.61
CA ALA A 212 13.33 9.22 -4.84
C ALA A 212 12.21 10.23 -4.60
N ASP A 213 12.24 11.36 -5.30
CA ASP A 213 11.05 12.19 -5.43
C ASP A 213 9.96 11.37 -6.13
N PRO A 214 8.74 11.28 -5.57
CA PRO A 214 7.65 10.55 -6.18
C PRO A 214 7.10 11.30 -7.40
N VAL A 215 6.61 10.51 -8.36
CA VAL A 215 5.79 11.01 -9.47
C VAL A 215 4.32 10.93 -9.04
N LEU A 216 3.60 12.04 -9.18
CA LEU A 216 2.21 12.17 -8.75
C LEU A 216 1.26 12.04 -9.94
N PHE A 217 0.13 11.37 -9.72
CA PHE A 217 -0.96 11.23 -10.68
C PHE A 217 -2.27 11.53 -9.97
N THR A 218 -2.92 12.63 -10.35
CA THR A 218 -4.12 13.13 -9.68
C THR A 218 -5.32 12.98 -10.60
N GLY A 219 -6.31 12.21 -10.18
CA GLY A 219 -7.60 12.08 -10.85
C GLY A 219 -8.71 12.75 -10.05
N LYS A 220 -9.70 13.30 -10.74
CA LYS A 220 -10.81 14.05 -10.15
C LYS A 220 -12.13 13.64 -10.77
N VAL A 221 -13.19 13.70 -9.98
CA VAL A 221 -14.57 13.55 -10.45
C VAL A 221 -15.47 14.53 -9.72
N GLU A 222 -16.18 15.35 -10.49
CA GLU A 222 -17.17 16.29 -9.97
C GLU A 222 -18.53 15.60 -9.80
N GLY A 223 -19.28 16.04 -8.79
CA GLY A 223 -20.55 15.45 -8.45
C GLY A 223 -21.32 16.27 -7.43
N ASN A 224 -22.31 15.64 -6.83
CA ASN A 224 -23.18 16.23 -5.82
C ASN A 224 -23.35 15.29 -4.62
N ILE A 225 -23.53 15.90 -3.45
CA ILE A 225 -23.83 15.20 -2.21
C ILE A 225 -25.33 15.05 -2.01
N VAL A 226 -25.78 13.80 -1.85
CA VAL A 226 -27.18 13.43 -1.68
C VAL A 226 -27.42 12.71 -0.35
N GLU A 227 -28.69 12.53 0.02
CA GLU A 227 -29.05 11.70 1.16
C GLU A 227 -28.54 10.25 0.92
N PRO A 228 -27.99 9.56 1.93
CA PRO A 228 -27.37 8.26 1.72
C PRO A 228 -28.32 7.25 1.10
N VAL A 229 -27.90 6.64 0.00
CA VAL A 229 -28.62 5.52 -0.64
C VAL A 229 -27.90 4.21 -0.29
N GLU A 230 -28.64 3.20 0.16
CA GLU A 230 -28.05 1.88 0.42
C GLU A 230 -27.50 1.25 -0.86
N GLY A 231 -26.30 0.67 -0.77
CA GLY A 231 -25.62 0.07 -1.91
C GLY A 231 -24.42 -0.78 -1.48
N ARG A 232 -23.59 -1.17 -2.45
CA ARG A 232 -22.42 -2.06 -2.29
C ARG A 232 -21.07 -1.32 -2.19
N GLY A 233 -21.09 0.02 -2.18
CA GLY A 233 -19.89 0.85 -2.05
C GLY A 233 -19.31 0.90 -0.64
N PHE A 234 -18.21 1.63 -0.48
CA PHE A 234 -17.55 1.79 0.82
C PHE A 234 -17.35 3.27 1.19
N GLY A 235 -17.24 3.53 2.50
CA GLY A 235 -17.05 4.89 2.99
C GLY A 235 -18.20 5.81 2.60
N TRP A 236 -17.88 6.91 1.91
CA TRP A 236 -18.80 7.96 1.50
C TRP A 236 -19.43 7.71 0.12
N ASP A 237 -19.18 6.56 -0.52
CA ASP A 237 -19.75 6.21 -1.82
C ASP A 237 -21.28 6.34 -1.88
N SER A 238 -21.98 6.17 -0.75
CA SER A 238 -23.45 6.24 -0.67
C SER A 238 -24.06 7.62 -0.74
N ILE A 239 -23.23 8.67 -0.66
CA ILE A 239 -23.71 10.06 -0.69
C ILE A 239 -23.17 10.84 -1.88
N PHE A 240 -22.26 10.29 -2.69
CA PHE A 240 -21.66 11.01 -3.80
C PHE A 240 -22.22 10.52 -5.14
N VAL A 241 -22.96 11.38 -5.83
CA VAL A 241 -23.46 11.16 -7.19
C VAL A 241 -22.55 11.92 -8.16
N PRO A 242 -21.75 11.24 -8.99
CA PRO A 242 -20.94 11.91 -10.01
C PRO A 242 -21.84 12.54 -11.08
N ASN A 243 -21.41 13.65 -11.68
CA ASN A 243 -22.23 14.42 -12.62
C ASN A 243 -22.74 13.62 -13.84
N GLU A 244 -22.06 12.53 -14.21
CA GLU A 244 -22.40 11.66 -15.34
C GLU A 244 -23.40 10.54 -14.97
N GLU A 245 -23.82 10.45 -13.71
CA GLU A 245 -24.69 9.38 -13.21
C GLU A 245 -25.92 9.93 -12.48
N SER A 246 -26.96 9.09 -12.35
CA SER A 246 -28.16 9.41 -11.57
C SER A 246 -28.15 8.81 -10.16
N GLU A 247 -27.20 7.91 -9.87
CA GLU A 247 -27.12 7.18 -8.60
C GLU A 247 -25.75 7.35 -7.93
N PRO A 248 -25.65 7.22 -6.60
CA PRO A 248 -24.38 7.32 -5.91
C PRO A 248 -23.41 6.21 -6.31
N PHE A 249 -22.11 6.43 -6.08
CA PHE A 249 -21.09 5.39 -6.31
C PHE A 249 -21.42 4.04 -5.67
N SER A 250 -22.11 4.02 -4.53
CA SER A 250 -22.49 2.76 -3.88
C SER A 250 -23.47 1.91 -4.68
N CYS A 251 -24.24 2.52 -5.58
CA CYS A 251 -25.25 1.84 -6.39
C CYS A 251 -24.67 1.29 -7.70
N LEU A 252 -23.56 1.88 -8.17
CA LEU A 252 -22.87 1.45 -9.38
C LEU A 252 -22.22 0.06 -9.20
N SER A 253 -21.94 -0.61 -10.32
CA SER A 253 -20.99 -1.73 -10.32
C SER A 253 -19.57 -1.20 -10.11
N ILE A 254 -18.66 -2.06 -9.64
CA ILE A 254 -17.26 -1.66 -9.45
C ILE A 254 -16.59 -1.31 -10.78
N GLU A 255 -16.96 -1.99 -11.86
CA GLU A 255 -16.50 -1.73 -13.22
C GLU A 255 -16.93 -0.33 -13.66
N ARG A 256 -18.23 -0.03 -13.54
CA ARG A 256 -18.76 1.29 -13.93
C ARG A 256 -18.16 2.41 -13.07
N LYS A 257 -18.01 2.19 -11.76
CA LYS A 257 -17.32 3.13 -10.87
C LYS A 257 -15.87 3.36 -11.30
N ASN A 258 -15.14 2.30 -11.64
CA ASN A 258 -13.75 2.40 -12.07
C ASN A 258 -13.59 3.16 -13.39
N GLU A 259 -14.54 3.05 -14.31
CA GLU A 259 -14.54 3.81 -15.57
C GLU A 259 -14.51 5.33 -15.32
N LEU A 260 -15.30 5.84 -14.37
CA LEU A 260 -15.51 7.29 -14.20
C LEU A 260 -14.95 7.89 -12.90
N SER A 261 -14.49 7.08 -11.95
CA SER A 261 -14.02 7.59 -10.66
C SER A 261 -12.66 8.31 -10.75
N HIS A 262 -12.46 9.25 -9.83
CA HIS A 262 -11.18 9.88 -9.49
C HIS A 262 -10.02 8.87 -9.33
N ARG A 263 -10.24 7.74 -8.65
CA ARG A 263 -9.22 6.67 -8.53
C ARG A 263 -8.94 6.00 -9.87
N GLY A 264 -9.99 5.66 -10.62
CA GLY A 264 -9.89 5.16 -11.99
C GLY A 264 -8.99 6.05 -12.86
N ASP A 265 -9.25 7.35 -12.84
CA ASP A 265 -8.48 8.31 -13.62
C ASP A 265 -7.01 8.38 -13.19
N ALA A 266 -6.74 8.49 -11.88
CA ALA A 266 -5.38 8.52 -11.36
C ALA A 266 -4.57 7.25 -11.74
N VAL A 267 -5.18 6.07 -11.62
CA VAL A 267 -4.54 4.80 -12.01
C VAL A 267 -4.27 4.76 -13.50
N ARG A 268 -5.22 5.17 -14.35
CA ARG A 268 -5.01 5.20 -15.81
C ARG A 268 -3.88 6.14 -16.20
N GLN A 269 -3.75 7.30 -15.55
CA GLN A 269 -2.63 8.21 -15.77
C GLN A 269 -1.29 7.56 -15.40
N TRP A 270 -1.23 6.87 -14.25
CA TRP A 270 -0.05 6.12 -13.82
C TRP A 270 0.32 5.00 -14.80
N VAL A 271 -0.65 4.20 -15.24
CA VAL A 271 -0.40 3.09 -16.18
C VAL A 271 0.11 3.60 -17.52
N LYS A 272 -0.49 4.66 -18.08
CA LYS A 272 0.03 5.30 -19.31
C LYS A 272 1.48 5.71 -19.15
N TRP A 273 1.81 6.31 -18.00
CA TRP A 273 3.19 6.72 -17.69
C TRP A 273 4.13 5.51 -17.54
N LEU A 274 3.68 4.42 -16.93
CA LEU A 274 4.45 3.18 -16.81
C LEU A 274 4.82 2.62 -18.19
N TYR A 275 3.88 2.53 -19.12
CA TYR A 275 4.17 2.02 -20.47
C TYR A 275 5.25 2.82 -21.20
N VAL A 276 5.30 4.13 -20.99
CA VAL A 276 6.31 5.02 -21.58
C VAL A 276 7.69 4.82 -20.94
N ASN A 277 7.73 4.46 -19.65
CA ASN A 277 8.95 4.45 -18.83
C ASN A 277 9.41 3.03 -18.41
N LYS A 278 8.71 1.97 -18.85
CA LYS A 278 8.91 0.59 -18.36
C LYS A 278 10.34 0.07 -18.53
N ASP A 279 10.99 0.35 -19.66
CA ASP A 279 12.29 -0.23 -19.96
C ASP A 279 13.37 0.32 -19.01
N GLU A 280 13.32 1.62 -18.72
CA GLU A 280 14.20 2.28 -17.75
C GLU A 280 13.93 1.79 -16.32
N LEU A 281 12.64 1.65 -15.95
CA LEU A 281 12.26 1.14 -14.63
C LEU A 281 12.72 -0.32 -14.43
N LEU A 282 12.58 -1.17 -15.45
CA LEU A 282 13.02 -2.55 -15.43
C LEU A 282 14.54 -2.65 -15.32
N GLU A 283 15.28 -1.86 -16.10
CA GLU A 283 16.74 -1.82 -16.04
C GLU A 283 17.25 -1.37 -14.67
N ARG A 284 16.59 -0.39 -14.05
CA ARG A 284 16.91 0.04 -12.68
C ARG A 284 16.67 -1.06 -11.65
N GLN A 285 15.55 -1.78 -11.74
CA GLN A 285 15.28 -2.92 -10.86
C GLN A 285 16.29 -4.06 -11.06
N LYS A 286 16.66 -4.37 -12.32
CA LYS A 286 17.64 -5.43 -12.65
C LYS A 286 19.05 -5.10 -12.15
N THR A 287 19.48 -3.85 -12.29
CA THR A 287 20.86 -3.44 -11.97
C THR A 287 21.05 -2.97 -10.53
N GLY A 288 19.97 -2.70 -9.80
CA GLY A 288 20.02 -2.09 -8.46
C GLY A 288 20.57 -0.66 -8.46
N LYS A 289 20.64 0.00 -9.63
CA LYS A 289 21.07 1.40 -9.73
C LYS A 289 20.05 2.29 -9.03
N GLN A 290 20.43 2.79 -7.85
CA GLN A 290 19.66 3.78 -7.11
C GLN A 290 20.03 5.23 -7.47
N ASN A 291 20.97 5.44 -8.41
CA ASN A 291 21.39 6.80 -8.79
C ASN A 291 20.27 7.49 -9.55
N ILE A 292 19.50 8.26 -8.81
CA ILE A 292 18.51 9.19 -9.33
C ILE A 292 19.30 10.43 -9.73
N GLY A 293 19.21 10.85 -11.00
CA GLY A 293 19.62 12.21 -11.36
C GLY A 293 18.99 13.19 -10.37
N HIS A 294 19.74 14.20 -9.93
CA HIS A 294 19.28 15.22 -8.98
C HIS A 294 17.85 15.66 -9.39
N LYS A 295 16.83 15.32 -8.58
CA LYS A 295 15.37 15.59 -8.76
C LYS A 295 14.49 14.59 -9.53
N GLY A 296 14.86 13.33 -9.76
CA GLY A 296 13.93 12.38 -10.39
C GLY A 296 13.51 12.73 -11.83
N LEU A 297 14.26 13.63 -12.48
CA LEU A 297 13.99 14.24 -13.78
C LEU A 297 14.27 13.33 -14.99
N ASP A 298 14.45 12.03 -14.77
CA ASP A 298 14.86 11.10 -15.84
C ASP A 298 13.67 10.46 -16.58
N PHE A 299 12.45 10.67 -16.11
CA PHE A 299 11.26 10.07 -16.71
C PHE A 299 10.59 10.99 -17.70
N LYS A 300 10.14 10.41 -18.81
CA LYS A 300 9.40 11.13 -19.85
C LYS A 300 8.04 11.53 -19.29
N SER A 301 7.64 12.78 -19.51
CA SER A 301 6.28 13.26 -19.22
C SER A 301 5.26 12.61 -20.17
N ASN A 302 4.01 12.50 -19.72
CA ASN A 302 2.89 12.00 -20.54
C ASN A 302 2.48 12.94 -21.70
N SER A 303 3.04 14.15 -21.81
CA SER A 303 2.69 15.09 -22.88
C SER A 303 3.55 14.91 -24.14
N PRO A 304 2.95 14.73 -25.33
CA PRO A 304 3.56 15.18 -26.56
C PRO A 304 3.47 16.72 -26.58
N GLU A 305 4.55 17.39 -26.18
CA GLU A 305 4.74 18.86 -26.21
C GLU A 305 3.81 19.68 -25.28
N GLN A 306 4.42 20.57 -24.49
CA GLN A 306 3.75 21.70 -23.84
C GLN A 306 3.50 22.81 -24.87
#